data_AF-A0A830CZP1-F1
#
_entry.id   AF-A0A830CZP1-F1
#
_cell.length_a   1.000
_cell.length_b   1.000
_cell.length_c   1.000
_cell.angle_alpha   90.00
_cell.angle_beta   90.00
_cell.angle_gamma   90.00
#
_symmetry.space_group_name_H-M   'P 1'
#
loop_
_entity.id
_entity.type
_entity.pdbx_description
1 polymer ?
#
loop_
_entity_poly.entity_id
_entity_poly.type
_entity_poly.pdbx_seq_one_letter_code
_entity_poly.pdbx_strand_id
1 'polypeptide(L)'
;DSSDSLERSDIFQATYVVKVLEKLGIHRYSVVGTSYGGFMAYRMAAMWPDRVEKVVIASSGVNMRLSDNLELLKREKMEKTEDLMLPSTAAQLRRLMSLTVFRLLYMPDFFLNDFIKVDNFTLILYLH
;
A
#
# COMPACT_ATOMS: atom_id res chain seq x y z
N ASP A 1 2.07 21.39 11.19
CA ASP A 1 1.48 20.27 11.92
C ASP A 1 2.40 19.06 11.83
N SER A 2 3.19 18.83 12.88
CA SER A 2 4.24 17.80 12.93
C SER A 2 3.65 16.51 13.51
N SER A 3 2.77 15.84 12.77
CA SER A 3 2.43 14.46 13.12
C SER A 3 3.73 13.65 13.02
N ASP A 4 4.23 13.19 14.15
CA ASP A 4 5.54 12.58 14.27
C ASP A 4 5.66 11.39 13.30
N SER A 5 6.65 11.40 12.41
CA SER A 5 6.77 10.45 11.30
C SER A 5 6.82 8.99 11.76
N LEU A 6 7.16 8.77 13.03
CA LEU A 6 7.12 7.47 13.70
C LEU A 6 5.72 6.86 13.79
N GLU A 7 4.67 7.65 14.03
CA GLU A 7 3.29 7.12 14.18
C GLU A 7 2.74 6.55 12.86
N ARG A 8 3.29 6.98 11.72
CA ARG A 8 2.90 6.47 10.40
C ARG A 8 3.74 5.27 9.93
N SER A 9 4.73 4.83 10.70
CA SER A 9 5.55 3.68 10.33
C SER A 9 4.75 2.36 10.40
N ASP A 10 5.10 1.42 9.52
CA ASP A 10 4.57 0.06 9.52
C ASP A 10 4.85 -0.66 10.85
N ILE A 11 5.99 -0.36 11.47
CA ILE A 11 6.38 -0.87 12.79
C ILE A 11 5.44 -0.35 13.89
N PHE A 12 5.15 0.95 13.91
CA PHE A 12 4.26 1.53 14.91
C PHE A 12 2.84 0.96 14.79
N GLN A 13 2.31 0.92 13.56
CA GLN A 13 0.98 0.38 13.30
C GLN A 13 0.89 -1.12 13.65
N ALA A 14 1.91 -1.91 13.29
CA ALA A 14 2.01 -3.31 13.69
C ALA A 14 2.02 -3.46 15.23
N THR A 15 2.81 -2.64 15.92
CA THR A 15 2.90 -2.64 17.39
C THR A 15 1.55 -2.32 18.03
N TYR A 16 0.82 -1.36 17.47
CA TYR A 16 -0.49 -0.98 17.98
C TYR A 16 -1.51 -2.12 17.84
N VAL A 17 -1.53 -2.79 16.70
CA VAL A 17 -2.39 -3.97 16.48
C VAL A 17 -2.08 -5.06 17.52
N VAL A 18 -0.80 -5.36 17.77
CA VAL A 18 -0.42 -6.36 18.78
C VAL A 18 -0.88 -5.95 20.18
N LYS A 19 -0.74 -4.68 20.57
CA LYS A 19 -1.24 -4.17 21.85
C LYS A 19 -2.75 -4.32 22.00
N VAL A 20 -3.51 -4.14 20.91
CA VAL A 20 -4.96 -4.37 20.93
C VAL A 20 -5.26 -5.85 21.13
N LEU A 21 -4.58 -6.75 20.41
CA LEU A 21 -4.73 -8.20 20.59
C LEU A 21 -4.41 -8.64 22.03
N GLU A 22 -3.37 -8.07 22.64
CA GLU A 22 -3.05 -8.30 24.06
C GLU A 22 -4.18 -7.89 25.00
N LYS A 23 -4.74 -6.70 24.80
CA LYS A 23 -5.87 -6.21 25.60
C LYS A 23 -7.11 -7.08 25.45
N LEU A 24 -7.26 -7.75 24.31
CA LEU A 24 -8.34 -8.71 24.05
C LEU A 24 -8.03 -10.12 24.57
N GLY A 25 -6.87 -10.35 25.20
CA GLY A 25 -6.44 -11.67 25.68
C GLY A 25 -6.04 -12.64 24.57
N ILE A 26 -5.76 -12.15 23.36
CA ILE A 26 -5.35 -12.96 22.21
C ILE A 26 -3.83 -13.02 22.17
N HIS A 27 -3.28 -14.18 22.53
CA HIS A 27 -1.83 -14.37 22.65
C HIS A 27 -1.19 -15.12 21.47
N ARG A 28 -1.98 -15.86 20.68
CA ARG A 28 -1.56 -16.51 19.44
C ARG A 28 -2.56 -16.27 18.32
N TYR A 29 -2.07 -16.01 17.12
CA TYR A 29 -2.92 -15.66 15.97
C TYR A 29 -2.22 -15.96 14.64
N SER A 30 -3.03 -16.08 13.58
CA SER A 30 -2.55 -16.03 12.20
C SER A 30 -2.81 -14.64 11.63
N VAL A 31 -1.86 -14.11 10.85
CA VAL A 31 -1.97 -12.77 10.27
C VAL A 31 -2.01 -12.84 8.75
N VAL A 32 -2.92 -12.05 8.15
CA VAL A 32 -3.04 -11.89 6.71
C VAL A 32 -2.88 -10.41 6.40
N GLY A 33 -1.90 -10.07 5.56
CA GLY A 33 -1.61 -8.71 5.15
C GLY A 33 -1.66 -8.54 3.64
N THR A 34 -2.41 -7.54 3.18
CA THR A 34 -2.50 -7.19 1.76
C THR A 34 -2.00 -5.77 1.49
N SER A 35 -1.26 -5.54 0.40
CA SER A 35 -0.70 -4.22 0.09
C SER A 35 0.13 -3.69 1.27
N TYR A 36 -0.15 -2.49 1.79
CA TYR A 36 0.51 -1.95 2.97
C TYR A 36 0.42 -2.87 4.19
N GLY A 37 -0.72 -3.54 4.37
CA GLY A 37 -0.91 -4.50 5.47
C GLY A 37 0.06 -5.68 5.42
N GLY A 38 0.66 -5.99 4.26
CA GLY A 38 1.72 -6.99 4.16
C GLY A 38 3.01 -6.57 4.85
N PHE A 39 3.36 -5.28 4.84
CA PHE A 39 4.50 -4.75 5.61
C PHE A 39 4.22 -4.90 7.11
N MET A 40 3.02 -4.53 7.56
CA MET A 40 2.61 -4.71 8.96
C MET A 40 2.63 -6.19 9.37
N ALA A 41 2.05 -7.08 8.55
CA ALA A 41 2.06 -8.53 8.80
C ALA A 41 3.48 -9.10 8.90
N TYR A 42 4.38 -8.65 8.02
CA TYR A 42 5.80 -9.00 8.09
C TYR A 42 6.44 -8.52 9.40
N ARG A 43 6.22 -7.26 9.79
CA ARG A 43 6.73 -6.72 11.07
C ARG A 43 6.19 -7.49 12.28
N MET A 44 4.90 -7.81 12.29
CA MET A 44 4.28 -8.59 13.36
C MET A 44 4.93 -9.97 13.50
N ALA A 45 5.12 -10.67 12.38
CA ALA A 45 5.78 -11.98 12.36
C ALA A 45 7.25 -11.92 12.80
N ALA A 46 7.98 -10.87 12.38
CA ALA A 46 9.39 -10.69 12.71
C ALA A 46 9.63 -10.31 14.18
N MET A 47 8.76 -9.47 14.76
CA MET A 47 8.93 -8.92 16.11
C MET A 47 8.29 -9.78 17.20
N TRP A 48 7.25 -10.55 16.89
CA TRP A 48 6.56 -11.44 17.83
C TRP A 48 6.41 -12.87 17.27
N PRO A 49 7.54 -13.56 16.98
CA PRO A 49 7.51 -14.88 16.35
C PRO A 49 6.76 -15.94 17.17
N ASP A 50 6.76 -15.83 18.51
CA ASP A 50 6.05 -16.78 19.38
C ASP A 50 4.52 -16.63 19.32
N ARG A 51 4.03 -15.48 18.84
CA ARG A 51 2.61 -15.12 18.79
C ARG A 51 2.00 -15.36 17.41
N VAL A 52 2.79 -15.25 16.35
CA VAL A 52 2.32 -15.42 14.97
C VAL A 52 2.48 -16.88 14.54
N GLU A 53 1.37 -17.60 14.41
CA GLU A 53 1.39 -19.02 14.02
C GLU A 53 1.58 -19.20 12.51
N LYS A 54 0.95 -18.33 11.71
CA LYS A 54 0.99 -18.34 10.25
C LYS A 54 0.93 -16.91 9.74
N VAL A 55 1.61 -16.65 8.63
CA VAL A 55 1.60 -15.37 7.95
C VAL A 55 1.27 -15.56 6.46
N VAL A 56 0.32 -14.78 5.97
CA VAL A 56 0.01 -14.68 4.54
C VAL A 56 0.23 -13.23 4.10
N ILE A 57 1.05 -13.04 3.07
CA ILE A 57 1.33 -11.73 2.48
C ILE A 57 0.89 -11.78 1.02
N ALA A 58 0.04 -10.84 0.61
CA ALA A 58 -0.47 -10.77 -0.76
C ALA A 58 -0.40 -9.34 -1.32
N SER A 59 -0.03 -9.21 -2.59
CA SER A 59 0.02 -7.91 -3.29
C SER A 59 0.88 -6.86 -2.57
N SER A 60 2.00 -7.27 -1.94
CA SER A 60 2.86 -6.40 -1.12
C SER A 60 4.32 -6.49 -1.56
N GLY A 61 4.99 -5.33 -1.63
CA GLY A 61 6.42 -5.22 -1.98
C GLY A 61 7.38 -5.36 -0.79
N VAL A 62 7.13 -6.28 0.14
CA VAL A 62 7.90 -6.38 1.41
C VAL A 62 9.41 -6.61 1.24
N ASN A 63 9.83 -7.11 0.08
CA ASN A 63 11.24 -7.33 -0.29
C ASN A 63 11.57 -6.72 -1.66
N MET A 64 10.83 -5.68 -2.06
CA MET A 64 11.00 -5.04 -3.36
C MET A 64 12.35 -4.32 -3.42
N ARG A 65 13.15 -4.64 -4.43
CA ARG A 65 14.46 -4.02 -4.68
C ARG A 65 14.34 -2.94 -5.75
N LEU A 66 15.36 -2.09 -5.83
CA LEU A 66 15.47 -1.11 -6.92
C LEU A 66 15.49 -1.79 -8.30
N SER A 67 16.11 -2.96 -8.42
CA SER A 67 16.10 -3.76 -9.66
C SER A 67 14.68 -4.11 -10.12
N ASP A 68 13.81 -4.47 -9.18
CA ASP A 68 12.45 -4.91 -9.48
C ASP A 68 11.62 -3.73 -10.01
N ASN A 69 11.84 -2.53 -9.46
CA ASN A 69 11.26 -1.28 -9.96
C ASN A 69 11.73 -0.96 -11.38
N LEU A 70 13.05 -1.08 -11.63
CA LEU A 70 13.62 -0.81 -12.96
C LEU A 70 13.12 -1.79 -14.02
N GLU A 71 12.99 -3.07 -13.66
CA GLU A 71 12.41 -4.09 -14.54
C GLU A 71 10.94 -3.83 -14.85
N LEU A 72 10.16 -3.40 -13.85
CA LEU A 72 8.76 -2.99 -14.04
C LEU A 72 8.65 -1.81 -15.01
N LEU A 73 9.44 -0.75 -14.80
CA LEU A 73 9.45 0.42 -15.68
C LEU A 73 9.81 0.04 -17.13
N LYS A 74 10.83 -0.79 -17.30
CA LYS A 74 11.23 -1.30 -18.61
C LYS A 74 10.12 -2.10 -19.29
N ARG A 75 9.44 -2.98 -18.55
CA ARG A 75 8.33 -3.79 -19.07
C ARG A 75 7.14 -2.92 -19.48
N GLU A 76 6.85 -1.90 -18.69
CA GLU A 76 5.70 -1.02 -18.91
C GLU A 76 6.00 0.15 -19.87
N LYS A 77 7.25 0.27 -20.35
CA LYS A 77 7.75 1.36 -21.21
C LYS A 77 7.56 2.74 -20.56
N MET A 78 7.86 2.83 -19.27
CA MET A 78 7.75 4.06 -18.49
C MET A 78 9.14 4.56 -18.11
N GLU A 79 9.33 5.88 -18.15
CA GLU A 79 10.60 6.51 -17.76
C GLU A 79 10.68 6.78 -16.25
N LYS A 80 9.53 6.98 -15.61
CA LYS A 80 9.41 7.40 -14.21
C LYS A 80 8.43 6.52 -13.43
N THR A 81 8.77 6.22 -12.18
CA THR A 81 7.91 5.43 -11.28
C THR A 81 6.66 6.22 -10.89
N GLU A 82 6.80 7.53 -10.81
CA GLU A 82 5.74 8.48 -10.49
C GLU A 82 4.62 8.42 -11.52
N ASP A 83 4.93 8.24 -12.81
CA ASP A 83 3.92 8.16 -13.87
C ASP A 83 3.01 6.92 -13.73
N LEU A 84 3.50 5.89 -13.03
CA LEU A 84 2.74 4.69 -12.70
C LEU A 84 2.04 4.80 -11.34
N MET A 85 2.75 5.27 -10.32
CA MET A 85 2.28 5.30 -8.92
C MET A 85 1.38 6.49 -8.60
N LEU A 86 1.51 7.59 -9.36
CA LEU A 86 0.78 8.84 -9.20
C LEU A 86 0.19 9.25 -10.56
N PRO A 87 -0.85 8.54 -11.04
CA PRO A 87 -1.41 8.79 -12.36
C PRO A 87 -2.06 10.17 -12.43
N SER A 88 -1.60 11.00 -13.35
CA SER A 88 -2.11 12.36 -13.62
C SER A 88 -3.11 12.41 -14.78
N THR A 89 -3.25 11.30 -15.52
CA THR A 89 -4.17 11.17 -16.66
C THR A 89 -4.98 9.88 -16.57
N ALA A 90 -6.18 9.86 -17.17
CA ALA A 90 -7.01 8.65 -17.26
C ALA A 90 -6.26 7.46 -17.89
N ALA A 91 -5.39 7.71 -18.88
CA ALA A 91 -4.56 6.69 -19.51
C ALA A 91 -3.57 6.06 -18.52
N GLN A 92 -2.87 6.88 -17.73
CA GLN A 92 -1.96 6.41 -16.67
C GLN A 92 -2.72 5.62 -15.59
N LEU A 93 -3.87 6.11 -15.14
CA LEU A 93 -4.68 5.40 -14.14
C LEU A 93 -5.19 4.07 -14.68
N ARG A 94 -5.67 4.03 -15.92
CA ARG A 94 -6.09 2.79 -16.58
C ARG A 94 -4.93 1.78 -16.68
N ARG A 95 -3.72 2.26 -16.95
CA ARG A 95 -2.50 1.44 -16.98
C ARG A 95 -2.18 0.88 -15.60
N LEU A 96 -2.18 1.71 -14.55
CA LEU A 96 -2.01 1.25 -13.17
C LEU A 96 -3.05 0.18 -12.80
N MET A 97 -4.33 0.43 -13.09
CA MET A 97 -5.40 -0.52 -12.82
C MET A 97 -5.22 -1.84 -13.58
N SER A 98 -4.69 -1.82 -14.81
CA SER A 98 -4.41 -3.05 -15.58
C SER A 98 -3.33 -3.92 -14.95
N LEU A 99 -2.48 -3.35 -14.08
CA LEU A 99 -1.41 -4.06 -13.39
C LEU A 99 -1.81 -4.52 -11.99
N THR A 100 -2.82 -3.90 -11.37
CA THR A 100 -3.20 -4.16 -9.97
C THR A 100 -4.55 -4.85 -9.83
N VAL A 101 -5.43 -4.77 -10.83
CA VAL A 101 -6.78 -5.31 -10.78
C VAL A 101 -6.88 -6.58 -11.64
N PHE A 102 -7.19 -7.71 -11.02
CA PHE A 102 -7.34 -9.00 -11.71
C PHE A 102 -8.41 -8.98 -12.82
N ARG A 103 -9.53 -8.29 -12.57
CA ARG A 103 -10.63 -8.16 -13.54
C ARG A 103 -11.09 -6.71 -13.65
N LEU A 104 -10.54 -6.01 -14.64
CA LEU A 104 -10.87 -4.63 -14.90
C LEU A 104 -12.23 -4.53 -15.62
N LEU A 105 -13.18 -3.80 -15.04
CA LEU A 105 -14.40 -3.39 -15.74
C LEU A 105 -14.11 -2.16 -16.59
N TYR A 106 -14.79 -2.02 -17.73
CA TYR A 106 -14.67 -0.82 -18.55
C TYR A 106 -15.14 0.40 -17.76
N MET A 107 -14.26 1.40 -17.65
CA MET A 107 -14.51 2.69 -17.02
C MET A 107 -14.32 3.80 -18.07
N PRO A 108 -15.34 4.61 -18.38
CA PRO A 108 -15.19 5.84 -19.17
C PRO A 108 -14.14 6.79 -18.59
N ASP A 109 -13.48 7.56 -19.44
CA ASP A 109 -12.39 8.46 -19.02
C ASP A 109 -12.82 9.52 -18.01
N PHE A 110 -14.08 9.98 -18.04
CA PHE A 110 -14.56 10.98 -17.08
C PHE A 110 -14.51 10.48 -15.63
N PHE A 111 -14.87 9.21 -15.37
CA PHE A 111 -14.76 8.62 -14.03
C PHE A 111 -13.31 8.53 -13.55
N LEU A 112 -12.40 8.17 -14.45
CA LEU A 112 -10.97 8.08 -14.14
C LEU A 112 -10.38 9.47 -13.86
N ASN A 113 -10.76 10.47 -14.66
CA ASN A 113 -10.32 11.84 -14.46
C ASN A 113 -10.88 12.45 -13.18
N ASP A 114 -12.14 12.12 -12.82
CA ASP A 114 -12.74 12.59 -11.58
C ASP A 114 -12.02 12.00 -10.36
N PHE A 115 -11.67 10.71 -10.40
CA PHE A 115 -10.85 10.07 -9.35
C PHE A 115 -9.52 10.81 -9.13
N ILE A 116 -8.80 11.13 -10.23
CA ILE A 116 -7.51 11.85 -10.17
C ILE A 116 -7.70 13.28 -9.64
N LYS A 117 -8.81 13.95 -9.97
CA LYS A 117 -9.06 15.33 -9.53
C LYS A 117 -9.42 15.45 -8.06
N VAL A 118 -10.03 14.43 -7.45
CA VAL A 118 -10.35 14.43 -6.02
C VAL A 118 -9.06 14.57 -5.18
N ASP A 119 -7.94 13.97 -5.63
CA ASP A 119 -6.64 14.12 -4.96
C ASP A 119 -6.11 15.58 -4.99
N ASN A 120 -6.41 16.35 -6.04
CA ASN A 120 -6.04 17.77 -6.11
C ASN A 120 -6.94 18.67 -5.24
N PHE A 121 -8.20 18.30 -5.01
CA PHE A 121 -9.10 19.08 -4.15
C PHE A 121 -8.80 18.88 -2.66
N THR A 122 -8.32 17.69 -2.27
CA THR A 122 -7.87 17.42 -0.91
C THR A 122 -6.51 18.06 -0.60
N LEU A 123 -5.60 18.22 -1.57
CA LEU A 123 -4.32 18.90 -1.34
C LEU A 123 -4.47 20.41 -1.04
N ILE A 124 -5.51 21.07 -1.57
CA ILE A 124 -5.76 22.50 -1.31
C ILE A 124 -6.34 22.73 0.09
N LEU A 125 -7.07 21.77 0.65
CA LEU A 125 -7.65 21.86 2.00
C LEU A 125 -6.65 21.57 3.14
N TYR A 126 -5.48 21.00 2.84
CA TYR A 126 -4.43 20.71 3.84
C TYR A 126 -3.28 21.74 3.84
N LEU A 127 -3.38 22.82 3.04
CA LEU A 127 -2.38 23.89 2.96
C LEU A 127 -2.88 25.27 3.44
N HIS A 128 -3.92 25.32 4.28
CA HIS A 128 -4.29 26.51 5.07
C HIS A 128 -4.45 26.16 6.54
#